data_AF-A0A1Q3A4I6-F1
#
_entry.id   AF-A0A1Q3A4I6-F1
#
_cell.length_a   1.000
_cell.length_b   1.000
_cell.length_c   1.000
_cell.angle_alpha   90.00
_cell.angle_beta   90.00
_cell.angle_gamma   90.00
#
_symmetry.space_group_name_H-M   'P 1'
#
loop_
_entity.id
_entity.type
_entity.pdbx_description
1 polymer ?
#
loop_
_entity_poly.entity_id
_entity_poly.type
_entity_poly.pdbx_seq_one_letter_code
_entity_poly.pdbx_strand_id
1 'polypeptide(L)'
;MCIQRLRYAQEKQQALAKQDRREVAQLLSNGKEQKAQYRVEGLINDDIHLELLEIMELYCELLHARVNILSGIENEAALIANHMDDGINEACRSIAYTTLYIPEAKELTQVKDLLTYKFGPEFTKVIIEDQIGVPEKILKKCSPKLPGQDLVVMYMKEIARTYDVPYSQLSDDEEEEEQEKGQDGQDEQDDDGRPIVAVDNDDEHTEDAAHPITIRKPRQNSENLEKGFKIPNDIKKDVKVIRKKETNDDDLEQLKRRFAALRR
;
A
#
# COMPACT_ATOMS: atom_id res chain seq x y z
N MET A 1 26.05 -2.01 -0.27
CA MET A 1 25.51 -2.48 1.03
C MET A 1 24.35 -1.62 1.51
N CYS A 2 24.49 -0.29 1.56
CA CYS A 2 23.41 0.63 1.98
C CYS A 2 22.10 0.41 1.22
N ILE A 3 22.14 0.31 -0.12
CA ILE A 3 20.95 0.07 -0.97
C ILE A 3 20.15 -1.16 -0.50
N GLN A 4 20.83 -2.29 -0.27
CA GLN A 4 20.17 -3.52 0.17
C GLN A 4 19.58 -3.39 1.58
N ARG A 5 20.27 -2.67 2.48
CA ARG A 5 19.77 -2.41 3.83
C ARG A 5 18.55 -1.50 3.82
N LEU A 6 18.55 -0.46 2.98
CA LEU A 6 17.44 0.48 2.82
C LEU A 6 16.21 -0.24 2.26
N ARG A 7 16.36 -1.07 1.22
CA ARG A 7 15.27 -1.92 0.70
C ARG A 7 14.67 -2.83 1.76
N TYR A 8 15.51 -3.49 2.54
CA TYR A 8 15.05 -4.35 3.63
C TYR A 8 14.30 -3.55 4.71
N ALA A 9 14.78 -2.35 5.05
CA ALA A 9 14.11 -1.46 5.99
C ALA A 9 12.74 -1.01 5.47
N GLN A 10 12.66 -0.63 4.18
CA GLN A 10 11.40 -0.26 3.52
C GLN A 10 10.39 -1.42 3.54
N GLU A 11 10.79 -2.62 3.10
CA GLU A 11 9.90 -3.79 3.09
C GLU A 11 9.36 -4.10 4.50
N LYS A 12 10.24 -4.03 5.50
CA LYS A 12 9.84 -4.22 6.90
C LYS A 12 8.88 -3.14 7.39
N GLN A 13 9.14 -1.86 7.09
CA GLN A 13 8.29 -0.76 7.52
C GLN A 13 6.94 -0.77 6.82
N GLN A 14 6.89 -1.09 5.52
CA GLN A 14 5.64 -1.28 4.79
C GLN A 14 4.78 -2.39 5.41
N ALA A 15 5.39 -3.51 5.80
CA ALA A 15 4.69 -4.59 6.47
C ALA A 15 4.13 -4.15 7.84
N LEU A 16 4.91 -3.42 8.64
CA LEU A 16 4.47 -2.86 9.92
C LEU A 16 3.35 -1.81 9.74
N ALA A 17 3.48 -0.90 8.78
CA ALA A 17 2.47 0.10 8.48
C ALA A 17 1.15 -0.54 8.02
N LYS A 18 1.19 -1.68 7.31
CA LYS A 18 -0.02 -2.46 6.96
C LYS A 18 -0.67 -3.08 8.20
N GLN A 19 0.12 -3.58 9.15
CA GLN A 19 -0.39 -4.06 10.43
C GLN A 19 -1.01 -2.92 11.25
N ASP A 20 -0.33 -1.78 11.34
CA ASP A 20 -0.80 -0.62 12.11
C ASP A 20 -2.12 -0.07 11.56
N ARG A 21 -2.31 -0.04 10.23
CA ARG A 21 -3.61 0.30 9.61
C ARG A 21 -4.74 -0.65 10.05
N ARG A 22 -4.45 -1.95 10.20
CA ARG A 22 -5.44 -2.93 10.73
C ARG A 22 -5.76 -2.68 12.19
N GLU A 23 -4.75 -2.35 13.00
CA GLU A 23 -4.94 -2.00 14.41
C GLU A 23 -5.79 -0.73 14.56
N VAL A 24 -5.57 0.28 13.70
CA VAL A 24 -6.42 1.48 13.64
C VAL A 24 -7.87 1.10 13.31
N ALA A 25 -8.10 0.28 12.29
CA ALA A 25 -9.44 -0.17 11.94
C ALA A 25 -10.14 -0.92 13.10
N GLN A 26 -9.40 -1.76 13.83
CA GLN A 26 -9.91 -2.42 15.05
C GLN A 26 -10.22 -1.43 16.17
N LEU A 27 -9.47 -0.34 16.31
CA LEU A 27 -9.78 0.70 17.30
C LEU A 27 -11.06 1.44 16.94
N LEU A 28 -11.28 1.72 15.65
CA LEU A 28 -12.50 2.33 15.12
C LEU A 28 -13.72 1.42 15.33
N SER A 29 -13.63 0.13 15.00
CA SER A 29 -14.73 -0.82 15.20
C SER A 29 -15.15 -0.97 16.67
N ASN A 30 -14.22 -0.72 17.59
CA ASN A 30 -14.45 -0.73 19.03
C ASN A 30 -14.92 0.63 19.60
N GLY A 31 -15.16 1.63 18.75
CA GLY A 31 -15.58 2.98 19.14
C GLY A 31 -14.51 3.81 19.86
N LYS A 32 -13.23 3.43 19.76
CA LYS A 32 -12.10 4.11 20.45
C LYS A 32 -11.45 5.15 19.56
N GLU A 33 -12.22 6.12 19.09
CA GLU A 33 -11.78 7.09 18.06
C GLU A 33 -10.57 7.93 18.47
N GLN A 34 -10.54 8.47 19.70
CA GLN A 34 -9.39 9.23 20.18
C GLN A 34 -8.09 8.42 20.17
N LYS A 35 -8.18 7.13 20.54
CA LYS A 35 -7.01 6.23 20.51
C LYS A 35 -6.59 5.91 19.08
N ALA A 36 -7.55 5.75 18.17
CA ALA A 36 -7.28 5.59 16.74
C ALA A 36 -6.59 6.83 16.17
N GLN A 37 -7.02 8.03 16.56
CA GLN A 37 -6.45 9.31 16.12
C GLN A 37 -4.95 9.43 16.49
N TYR A 38 -4.59 9.20 17.76
CA TYR A 38 -3.18 9.18 18.18
C TYR A 38 -2.36 8.10 17.48
N ARG A 39 -2.95 6.95 17.15
CA ARG A 39 -2.27 5.87 16.43
C ARG A 39 -2.01 6.26 14.97
N VAL A 40 -2.97 6.95 14.33
CA VAL A 40 -2.84 7.46 12.96
C VAL A 40 -1.78 8.55 12.85
N GLU A 41 -1.64 9.42 13.85
CA GLU A 41 -0.54 10.40 13.88
C GLU A 41 0.84 9.72 13.80
N GLY A 42 1.02 8.59 14.52
CA GLY A 42 2.21 7.76 14.42
C GLY A 42 2.39 7.15 13.01
N LEU A 43 1.32 6.56 12.47
CA LEU A 43 1.31 5.96 11.14
C LEU A 43 1.71 6.97 10.03
N ILE A 44 1.23 8.21 10.10
CA ILE A 44 1.60 9.26 9.15
C ILE A 44 3.10 9.54 9.21
N ASN A 45 3.67 9.60 10.42
CA ASN A 45 5.11 9.80 10.57
C ASN A 45 5.90 8.60 10.04
N ASP A 46 5.41 7.37 10.24
CA ASP A 46 6.03 6.16 9.71
C ASP A 46 6.00 6.15 8.17
N ASP A 47 4.90 6.58 7.54
CA ASP A 47 4.81 6.73 6.08
C ASP A 47 5.79 7.81 5.56
N ILE A 48 5.90 8.96 6.25
CA ILE A 48 6.89 10.01 5.90
C ILE A 48 8.33 9.48 6.00
N HIS A 49 8.61 8.65 7.01
CA HIS A 49 9.91 8.04 7.20
C HIS A 49 10.21 6.98 6.13
N LEU A 50 9.21 6.22 5.69
CA LEU A 50 9.34 5.32 4.54
C LEU A 50 9.73 6.08 3.27
N GLU A 51 9.07 7.21 2.97
CA GLU A 51 9.44 8.07 1.84
C GLU A 51 10.88 8.61 1.97
N LEU A 52 11.35 8.89 3.19
CA LEU A 52 12.75 9.27 3.44
C LEU A 52 13.71 8.13 3.04
N LEU A 53 13.40 6.89 3.40
CA LEU A 53 14.20 5.71 3.04
C LEU A 53 14.29 5.52 1.52
N GLU A 54 13.18 5.72 0.81
CA GLU A 54 13.13 5.63 -0.66
C GLU A 54 14.01 6.69 -1.33
N ILE A 55 13.97 7.93 -0.83
CA ILE A 55 14.85 8.98 -1.35
C ILE A 55 16.33 8.67 -1.06
N MET A 56 16.64 8.15 0.13
CA MET A 56 18.01 7.75 0.46
C MET A 56 18.51 6.59 -0.40
N GLU A 57 17.63 5.65 -0.76
CA GLU A 57 17.97 4.59 -1.70
C GLU A 57 18.36 5.18 -3.05
N LEU A 58 17.53 6.06 -3.61
CA LEU A 58 17.78 6.71 -4.89
C LEU A 58 19.12 7.47 -4.90
N TYR A 59 19.44 8.20 -3.83
CA TYR A 59 20.74 8.86 -3.73
C TYR A 59 21.91 7.88 -3.62
N CYS A 60 21.76 6.77 -2.90
CA CYS A 60 22.78 5.73 -2.86
C CYS A 60 23.01 5.10 -4.24
N GLU A 61 21.95 4.89 -5.02
CA GLU A 61 22.04 4.39 -6.39
C GLU A 61 22.71 5.40 -7.34
N LEU A 62 22.34 6.68 -7.23
CA LEU A 62 22.96 7.77 -8.00
C LEU A 62 24.48 7.82 -7.76
N LEU A 63 24.89 7.83 -6.49
CA LEU A 63 26.32 7.86 -6.14
C LEU A 63 27.03 6.59 -6.58
N HIS A 64 26.38 5.43 -6.48
CA HIS A 64 26.96 4.17 -6.94
C HIS A 64 27.19 4.16 -8.46
N ALA A 65 26.20 4.62 -9.24
CA ALA A 65 26.31 4.72 -10.69
C ALA A 65 27.40 5.72 -11.14
N ARG A 66 27.71 6.72 -10.31
CA ARG A 66 28.65 7.81 -10.61
C ARG A 66 29.91 7.78 -9.75
N VAL A 67 30.27 6.62 -9.19
CA VAL A 67 31.39 6.50 -8.24
C VAL A 67 32.73 6.96 -8.83
N ASN A 68 32.95 6.78 -10.13
CA ASN A 68 34.17 7.23 -10.81
C ASN A 68 34.26 8.75 -10.88
N ILE A 69 33.11 9.43 -11.12
CA ILE A 69 33.04 10.89 -11.11
C ILE A 69 33.31 11.39 -9.70
N LEU A 70 32.58 10.85 -8.71
CA LEU A 70 32.78 11.18 -7.30
C LEU A 70 34.24 10.97 -6.86
N SER A 71 34.91 9.92 -7.35
CA SER A 71 36.31 9.66 -7.01
C SER A 71 37.25 10.75 -7.54
N GLY A 72 36.98 11.32 -8.71
CA GLY A 72 37.76 12.41 -9.32
C GLY A 72 37.54 13.80 -8.69
N ILE A 73 36.54 13.97 -7.83
CA ILE A 73 36.31 15.24 -7.12
C ILE A 73 37.37 15.41 -6.04
N GLU A 74 38.16 16.48 -6.12
CA GLU A 74 39.28 16.73 -5.20
C GLU A 74 38.87 17.42 -3.90
N ASN A 75 37.91 18.35 -3.95
CA ASN A 75 37.53 19.17 -2.80
C ASN A 75 36.06 19.59 -2.82
N GLU A 76 35.59 20.14 -1.70
CA GLU A 76 34.20 20.61 -1.55
C GLU A 76 33.84 21.71 -2.55
N ALA A 77 34.78 22.60 -2.88
CA ALA A 77 34.54 23.67 -3.86
C ALA A 77 34.21 23.10 -5.25
N ALA A 78 34.93 22.07 -5.71
CA ALA A 78 34.63 21.39 -6.96
C ALA A 78 33.28 20.65 -6.91
N LEU A 79 32.91 20.07 -5.76
CA LEU A 79 31.60 19.44 -5.55
C LEU A 79 30.46 20.45 -5.74
N ILE A 80 30.58 21.65 -5.15
CA ILE A 80 29.54 22.68 -5.24
C ILE A 80 29.49 23.29 -6.65
N ALA A 81 30.64 23.57 -7.25
CA ALA A 81 30.71 24.29 -8.52
C ALA A 81 30.33 23.43 -9.74
N ASN A 82 30.73 22.16 -9.74
CA ASN A 82 30.65 21.32 -10.95
C ASN A 82 29.64 20.17 -10.85
N HIS A 83 29.13 19.88 -9.64
CA HIS A 83 28.31 18.69 -9.36
C HIS A 83 26.99 19.02 -8.66
N MET A 84 26.43 20.20 -8.97
CA MET A 84 25.08 20.58 -8.55
C MET A 84 24.03 19.98 -9.48
N ASP A 85 24.18 20.19 -10.80
CA ASP A 85 23.19 19.76 -11.81
C ASP A 85 23.11 18.23 -11.95
N ASP A 86 24.19 17.55 -11.60
CA ASP A 86 24.29 16.12 -11.69
C ASP A 86 23.75 15.41 -10.42
N GLY A 87 23.42 16.18 -9.37
CA GLY A 87 22.83 15.69 -8.12
C GLY A 87 23.81 14.99 -7.17
N ILE A 88 25.11 14.92 -7.48
CA ILE A 88 26.10 14.27 -6.59
C ILE A 88 26.27 15.08 -5.31
N ASN A 89 26.36 16.42 -5.41
CA ASN A 89 26.46 17.29 -4.24
C ASN A 89 25.25 17.12 -3.30
N GLU A 90 24.04 17.14 -3.87
CA GLU A 90 22.79 16.92 -3.14
C GLU A 90 22.77 15.55 -2.43
N ALA A 91 23.13 14.49 -3.14
CA ALA A 91 23.14 13.14 -2.61
C ALA A 91 24.15 12.95 -1.46
N CYS A 92 25.39 13.44 -1.63
CA CYS A 92 26.43 13.35 -0.59
C CYS A 92 26.01 14.08 0.69
N ARG A 93 25.49 15.30 0.57
CA ARG A 93 25.06 16.11 1.71
C ARG A 93 23.85 15.51 2.41
N SER A 94 22.88 15.03 1.64
CA SER A 94 21.69 14.38 2.18
C SER A 94 22.07 13.12 2.97
N ILE A 95 22.90 12.23 2.42
CA ILE A 95 23.34 11.00 3.11
C ILE A 95 24.10 11.30 4.41
N ALA A 96 24.98 12.31 4.38
CA ALA A 96 25.73 12.71 5.57
C ALA A 96 24.80 13.22 6.68
N TYR A 97 23.77 14.01 6.32
CA TYR A 97 22.78 14.53 7.25
C TYR A 97 21.85 13.44 7.82
N THR A 98 21.31 12.57 6.98
CA THR A 98 20.30 11.58 7.37
C THR A 98 20.83 10.44 8.24
N THR A 99 22.14 10.31 8.39
CA THR A 99 22.79 9.28 9.22
C THR A 99 22.27 9.26 10.67
N LEU A 100 21.89 10.42 11.23
CA LEU A 100 21.34 10.50 12.60
C LEU A 100 19.87 10.08 12.70
N TYR A 101 19.14 10.10 11.59
CA TYR A 101 17.70 9.89 11.53
C TYR A 101 17.32 8.48 11.08
N ILE A 102 18.26 7.71 10.51
CA ILE A 102 18.03 6.36 9.96
C ILE A 102 18.91 5.32 10.68
N PRO A 103 18.64 5.00 11.96
CA PRO A 103 19.44 4.06 12.75
C PRO A 103 19.40 2.60 12.23
N GLU A 104 18.37 2.23 11.47
CA GLU A 104 18.20 0.91 10.85
C GLU A 104 19.21 0.65 9.72
N ALA A 105 19.83 1.69 9.17
CA ALA A 105 20.83 1.59 8.11
C ALA A 105 22.21 2.07 8.57
N LYS A 106 22.84 1.32 9.47
CA LYS A 106 24.17 1.64 10.05
C LYS A 106 25.28 1.78 9.00
N GLU A 107 25.11 1.17 7.83
CA GLU A 107 26.02 1.29 6.71
C GLU A 107 26.08 2.73 6.15
N LEU A 108 25.05 3.58 6.35
CA LEU A 108 25.09 5.00 6.01
C LEU A 108 26.17 5.76 6.80
N THR A 109 26.41 5.37 8.05
CA THR A 109 27.51 5.92 8.87
C THR A 109 28.86 5.70 8.19
N GLN A 110 29.07 4.53 7.58
CA GLN A 110 30.32 4.25 6.87
C GLN A 110 30.47 5.16 5.64
N VAL A 111 29.37 5.45 4.93
CA VAL A 111 29.40 6.39 3.80
C VAL A 111 29.72 7.79 4.28
N LYS A 112 29.11 8.25 5.37
CA LYS A 112 29.45 9.54 6.01
C LYS A 112 30.93 9.60 6.40
N ASP A 113 31.49 8.53 6.96
CA ASP A 113 32.90 8.48 7.36
C ASP A 113 33.82 8.52 6.13
N LEU A 114 33.46 7.88 5.03
CA LEU A 114 34.19 7.96 3.76
C LEU A 114 34.12 9.37 3.14
N LEU A 115 32.96 10.02 3.18
CA LEU A 115 32.80 11.42 2.75
C LEU A 115 33.62 12.36 3.63
N THR A 116 33.68 12.08 4.93
CA THR A 116 34.51 12.82 5.90
C THR A 116 35.99 12.65 5.60
N TYR A 117 36.43 11.43 5.26
CA TYR A 117 37.81 11.18 4.85
C TYR A 117 38.17 11.92 3.55
N LYS A 118 37.23 11.99 2.60
CA LYS A 118 37.44 12.60 1.29
C LYS A 118 37.43 14.14 1.31
N PHE A 119 36.44 14.76 1.95
CA PHE A 119 36.24 16.21 1.94
C PHE A 119 36.69 16.91 3.24
N GLY A 120 37.01 16.13 4.27
CA GLY A 120 37.44 16.62 5.57
C GLY A 120 36.33 16.64 6.62
N PRO A 121 36.69 16.78 7.91
CA PRO A 121 35.74 16.80 9.03
C PRO A 121 34.83 18.04 9.04
N GLU A 122 35.33 19.19 8.55
CA GLU A 122 34.54 20.42 8.49
C GLU A 122 33.35 20.28 7.53
N PHE A 123 33.51 19.56 6.41
CA PHE A 123 32.44 19.29 5.45
C PHE A 123 31.23 18.65 6.13
N THR A 124 31.45 17.53 6.83
CA THR A 124 30.38 16.78 7.51
C THR A 124 29.79 17.57 8.68
N LYS A 125 30.63 18.30 9.41
CA LYS A 125 30.19 19.10 10.56
C LYS A 125 29.20 20.19 10.14
N VAL A 126 29.55 20.96 9.11
CA VAL A 126 28.72 22.04 8.58
C VAL A 126 27.40 21.50 8.01
N ILE A 127 27.39 20.29 7.42
CA ILE A 127 26.16 19.65 6.95
C ILE A 127 25.23 19.29 8.12
N ILE A 128 25.78 18.75 9.22
CA ILE A 128 24.98 18.30 10.36
C ILE A 128 24.47 19.51 11.19
N GLU A 129 25.34 20.49 11.44
CA GLU A 129 25.03 21.65 12.29
C GLU A 129 24.24 22.72 11.53
N ASP A 130 24.73 23.12 10.34
CA ASP A 130 24.20 24.26 9.58
C ASP A 130 23.31 23.84 8.40
N GLN A 131 23.13 22.53 8.16
CA GLN A 131 22.25 21.98 7.12
C GLN A 131 22.61 22.46 5.69
N ILE A 132 23.87 22.83 5.47
CA ILE A 132 24.28 23.46 4.21
C ILE A 132 24.16 22.48 3.04
N GLY A 133 23.38 22.89 2.03
CA GLY A 133 23.19 22.16 0.78
C GLY A 133 22.37 20.88 0.93
N VAL A 134 21.68 20.69 2.05
CA VAL A 134 20.68 19.63 2.23
C VAL A 134 19.34 20.12 1.69
N PRO A 135 18.64 19.35 0.83
CA PRO A 135 17.33 19.74 0.33
C PRO A 135 16.30 19.90 1.44
N GLU A 136 15.44 20.92 1.31
CA GLU A 136 14.37 21.17 2.28
C GLU A 136 13.41 19.98 2.44
N LYS A 137 13.18 19.23 1.35
CA LYS A 137 12.40 17.98 1.38
C LYS A 137 12.98 16.94 2.35
N ILE A 138 14.30 16.83 2.47
CA ILE A 138 14.95 15.89 3.39
C ILE A 138 14.84 16.41 4.81
N LEU A 139 15.11 17.70 5.04
CA LEU A 139 15.00 18.33 6.35
C LEU A 139 13.60 18.15 6.95
N LYS A 140 12.55 18.38 6.15
CA LYS A 140 11.16 18.20 6.57
C LYS A 140 10.82 16.75 6.91
N LYS A 141 11.39 15.77 6.19
CA LYS A 141 11.13 14.34 6.42
C LYS A 141 11.92 13.78 7.61
N CYS A 142 13.13 14.29 7.88
CA CYS A 142 13.92 13.91 9.05
C CYS A 142 13.36 14.44 10.37
N SER A 143 12.63 15.55 10.33
CA SER A 143 12.00 16.15 11.52
C SER A 143 10.59 16.62 11.16
N PRO A 144 9.65 15.68 10.96
CA PRO A 144 8.29 16.02 10.61
C PRO A 144 7.63 16.79 11.76
N LYS A 145 6.82 17.79 11.40
CA LYS A 145 5.97 18.49 12.35
C LYS A 145 4.76 17.62 12.67
N LEU A 146 4.09 17.93 13.78
CA LEU A 146 2.82 17.28 14.12
C LEU A 146 1.85 17.37 12.93
N PRO A 147 1.26 16.25 12.49
CA PRO A 147 0.29 16.25 11.41
C PRO A 147 -0.89 17.18 11.74
N GLY A 148 -1.39 17.89 10.72
CA GLY A 148 -2.62 18.68 10.87
C GLY A 148 -3.83 17.77 11.09
N GLN A 149 -4.83 18.25 11.83
CA GLN A 149 -6.04 17.47 12.13
C GLN A 149 -6.76 17.00 10.85
N ASP A 150 -6.77 17.84 9.81
CA ASP A 150 -7.39 17.51 8.52
C ASP A 150 -6.73 16.27 7.87
N LEU A 151 -5.39 16.18 7.91
CA LEU A 151 -4.65 15.02 7.38
C LEU A 151 -4.94 13.76 8.19
N VAL A 152 -5.04 13.88 9.51
CA VAL A 152 -5.38 12.76 10.39
C VAL A 152 -6.80 12.25 10.10
N VAL A 153 -7.77 13.15 9.97
CA VAL A 153 -9.16 12.80 9.64
C VAL A 153 -9.22 12.13 8.26
N MET A 154 -8.50 12.66 7.27
CA MET A 154 -8.41 12.06 5.93
C MET A 154 -7.88 10.61 6.01
N TYR A 155 -6.78 10.38 6.73
CA TYR A 155 -6.24 9.04 6.95
C TYR A 155 -7.24 8.12 7.66
N MET A 156 -7.94 8.62 8.69
CA MET A 156 -8.96 7.84 9.40
C MET A 156 -10.13 7.45 8.49
N LYS A 157 -10.59 8.36 7.63
CA LYS A 157 -11.62 8.09 6.62
C LYS A 157 -11.18 7.00 5.63
N GLU A 158 -9.97 7.10 5.08
CA GLU A 158 -9.45 6.13 4.12
C GLU A 158 -9.29 4.74 4.75
N ILE A 159 -8.78 4.65 5.98
CA ILE A 159 -8.68 3.38 6.71
C ILE A 159 -10.08 2.83 6.98
N ALA A 160 -11.01 3.67 7.41
CA ALA A 160 -12.38 3.24 7.68
C ALA A 160 -13.09 2.67 6.43
N ARG A 161 -12.94 3.35 5.29
CA ARG A 161 -13.45 2.91 3.98
C ARG A 161 -12.79 1.60 3.53
N THR A 162 -11.47 1.48 3.68
CA THR A 162 -10.71 0.28 3.24
C THR A 162 -11.10 -0.99 4.02
N TYR A 163 -11.42 -0.84 5.30
CA TYR A 163 -11.74 -1.96 6.19
C TYR A 163 -13.24 -2.12 6.49
N ASP A 164 -14.12 -1.36 5.82
CA ASP A 164 -15.56 -1.36 6.04
C ASP A 164 -15.96 -1.16 7.52
N VAL A 165 -15.30 -0.23 8.25
CA VAL A 165 -15.56 0.03 9.68
C VAL A 165 -16.25 1.37 9.93
N PRO A 166 -17.16 1.46 10.93
CA PRO A 166 -17.87 2.69 11.23
C PRO A 166 -16.92 3.76 11.79
N TYR A 167 -17.08 5.00 11.32
CA TYR A 167 -16.33 6.16 11.82
C TYR A 167 -17.25 7.39 11.86
N SER A 168 -17.22 8.15 12.96
CA SER A 168 -18.15 9.26 13.21
C SER A 168 -18.14 10.38 12.17
N GLN A 169 -17.00 10.57 11.46
CA GLN A 169 -16.84 11.61 10.45
C GLN A 169 -16.83 11.07 9.01
N LEU A 170 -17.16 9.79 8.82
CA LEU A 170 -17.45 9.26 7.49
C LEU A 170 -18.79 9.87 7.05
N SER A 171 -18.75 10.85 6.15
CA SER A 171 -19.95 11.34 5.48
C SER A 171 -20.30 10.37 4.36
N ASP A 172 -21.52 9.85 4.36
CA ASP A 172 -22.05 8.96 3.31
C ASP A 172 -22.13 9.65 1.92
N ASP A 173 -22.00 10.99 1.89
CA ASP A 173 -22.16 11.82 0.69
C ASP A 173 -21.05 11.63 -0.37
N GLU A 174 -19.92 10.98 -0.04
CA GLU A 174 -18.84 10.72 -1.01
C GLU A 174 -19.00 9.38 -1.76
N GLU A 175 -19.93 8.49 -1.36
CA GLU A 175 -20.15 7.20 -2.03
C GLU A 175 -20.94 7.32 -3.36
N GLU A 176 -21.61 8.45 -3.59
CA GLU A 176 -22.44 8.67 -4.79
C GLU A 176 -21.62 9.17 -6.02
N GLU A 177 -20.47 9.82 -5.82
CA GLU A 177 -19.74 10.45 -6.94
C GLU A 177 -18.89 9.46 -7.79
N GLU A 178 -18.55 8.28 -7.27
CA GLU A 178 -17.76 7.29 -8.03
C GLU A 178 -18.62 6.34 -8.90
N GLN A 179 -19.95 6.32 -8.73
CA GLN A 179 -20.83 5.44 -9.50
C GLN A 179 -21.35 6.06 -10.82
N GLU A 180 -21.23 7.38 -11.03
CA GLU A 180 -21.81 8.06 -12.21
C GLU A 180 -20.90 8.19 -13.44
N LYS A 181 -19.69 7.60 -13.47
CA LYS A 181 -18.82 7.62 -14.66
C LYS A 181 -18.69 6.27 -15.38
N GLY A 182 -19.83 5.61 -15.61
CA GLY A 182 -19.98 4.54 -16.59
C GLY A 182 -20.70 5.07 -17.83
N GLN A 183 -19.93 5.37 -18.88
CA GLN A 183 -20.40 5.87 -20.18
C GLN A 183 -21.55 5.05 -20.79
N ASP A 184 -22.56 5.79 -21.26
CA ASP A 184 -23.54 5.38 -22.27
C ASP A 184 -22.85 4.69 -23.47
N GLY A 185 -23.02 3.39 -23.57
CA GLY A 185 -22.84 2.62 -24.79
C GLY A 185 -24.20 2.25 -25.34
N GLN A 186 -24.64 2.96 -26.39
CA GLN A 186 -25.72 2.49 -27.26
C GLN A 186 -25.26 1.19 -27.92
N ASP A 187 -25.97 0.10 -27.66
CA ASP A 187 -26.03 -1.03 -28.59
C ASP A 187 -27.48 -1.53 -28.65
N GLU A 188 -28.09 -1.30 -29.80
CA GLU A 188 -29.33 -1.95 -30.22
C GLU A 188 -29.03 -3.44 -30.50
N GLN A 189 -29.71 -4.36 -29.78
CA GLN A 189 -30.01 -5.70 -30.27
C GLN A 189 -31.07 -6.40 -29.41
N ASP A 190 -32.21 -6.68 -30.05
CA ASP A 190 -33.23 -7.71 -29.79
C ASP A 190 -33.26 -8.36 -28.39
N ASP A 191 -34.07 -7.78 -27.49
CA ASP A 191 -34.36 -8.33 -26.16
C ASP A 191 -35.58 -9.28 -26.21
N ASP A 192 -35.32 -10.58 -26.06
CA ASP A 192 -36.32 -11.64 -25.91
C ASP A 192 -36.98 -11.69 -24.50
N GLY A 193 -36.78 -10.68 -23.65
CA GLY A 193 -37.51 -10.49 -22.38
C GLY A 193 -37.25 -11.58 -21.33
N ARG A 194 -36.12 -12.30 -21.43
CA ARG A 194 -35.75 -13.39 -20.52
C ARG A 194 -34.70 -12.91 -19.52
N PRO A 195 -34.86 -13.24 -18.22
CA PRO A 195 -33.95 -12.78 -17.18
C PRO A 195 -32.54 -13.35 -17.32
N ILE A 196 -31.54 -12.55 -16.94
CA ILE A 196 -30.12 -12.91 -16.82
C ILE A 196 -29.97 -13.99 -15.75
N VAL A 197 -29.15 -15.01 -16.01
CA VAL A 197 -28.96 -16.13 -15.08
C VAL A 197 -27.58 -16.08 -14.43
N ALA A 198 -27.53 -16.12 -13.10
CA ALA A 198 -26.28 -16.20 -12.33
C ALA A 198 -26.05 -17.63 -11.80
N VAL A 199 -24.98 -18.27 -12.26
CA VAL A 199 -24.64 -19.69 -11.98
C VAL A 199 -23.39 -19.77 -11.10
N ASP A 200 -23.31 -20.81 -10.27
CA ASP A 200 -22.12 -21.07 -9.44
C ASP A 200 -20.92 -21.49 -10.32
N ASN A 201 -19.71 -21.09 -9.92
CA ASN A 201 -18.52 -21.28 -10.75
C ASN A 201 -18.10 -22.76 -10.89
N ASP A 202 -18.50 -23.58 -9.92
CA ASP A 202 -18.13 -25.00 -9.83
C ASP A 202 -19.16 -25.93 -10.52
N ASP A 203 -20.18 -25.39 -11.17
CA ASP A 203 -21.12 -26.18 -11.97
C ASP A 203 -20.66 -26.31 -13.44
N GLU A 204 -20.59 -27.55 -13.94
CA GLU A 204 -20.55 -27.85 -15.38
C GLU A 204 -21.94 -27.58 -15.98
N HIS A 205 -22.26 -26.31 -16.21
CA HIS A 205 -23.45 -25.96 -16.97
C HIS A 205 -23.11 -26.00 -18.46
N THR A 206 -23.69 -26.97 -19.19
CA THR A 206 -23.76 -26.92 -20.66
C THR A 206 -24.53 -25.67 -21.04
N GLU A 207 -23.98 -24.85 -21.94
CA GLU A 207 -24.57 -23.60 -22.39
C GLU A 207 -26.03 -23.82 -22.81
N ASP A 208 -26.96 -23.42 -21.94
CA ASP A 208 -28.39 -23.45 -22.24
C ASP A 208 -28.64 -22.34 -23.25
N ALA A 209 -28.82 -22.70 -24.52
CA ALA A 209 -29.10 -21.79 -25.64
C ALA A 209 -30.40 -20.96 -25.50
N ALA A 210 -31.09 -21.08 -24.35
CA ALA A 210 -32.36 -20.43 -24.05
C ALA A 210 -32.22 -19.11 -23.25
N HIS A 211 -31.02 -18.79 -22.73
CA HIS A 211 -30.76 -17.57 -21.97
C HIS A 211 -29.68 -16.72 -22.64
N PRO A 212 -29.95 -15.43 -22.95
CA PRO A 212 -29.05 -14.61 -23.75
C PRO A 212 -27.75 -14.25 -23.00
N ILE A 213 -27.78 -14.16 -21.66
CA ILE A 213 -26.62 -13.81 -20.83
C ILE A 213 -26.56 -14.71 -19.60
N THR A 214 -25.43 -15.41 -19.43
CA THR A 214 -25.13 -16.25 -18.26
C THR A 214 -23.87 -15.76 -17.57
N ILE A 215 -23.96 -15.40 -16.28
CA ILE A 215 -22.84 -14.85 -15.49
C ILE A 215 -22.40 -15.88 -14.45
N ARG A 216 -21.09 -16.16 -14.38
CA ARG A 216 -20.51 -17.04 -13.36
C ARG A 216 -20.16 -16.25 -12.10
N LYS A 217 -20.59 -16.75 -10.94
CA LYS A 217 -20.27 -16.10 -9.65
C LYS A 217 -18.77 -16.21 -9.33
N PRO A 218 -18.19 -15.25 -8.57
CA PRO A 218 -16.82 -15.35 -8.09
C PRO A 218 -16.61 -16.60 -7.23
N ARG A 219 -15.43 -17.22 -7.32
CA ARG A 219 -15.08 -18.35 -6.44
C ARG A 219 -15.00 -17.87 -4.99
N GLN A 220 -15.64 -18.61 -4.09
CA GLN A 220 -15.50 -18.36 -2.66
C GLN A 220 -14.16 -18.90 -2.16
N ASN A 221 -13.36 -18.05 -1.52
CA ASN A 221 -12.12 -18.39 -0.83
C ASN A 221 -12.23 -17.96 0.65
N SER A 222 -11.19 -18.20 1.45
CA SER A 222 -11.17 -17.81 2.87
C SER A 222 -11.36 -16.31 3.13
N GLU A 223 -11.11 -15.46 2.13
CA GLU A 223 -11.27 -14.00 2.22
C GLU A 223 -12.69 -13.53 1.85
N ASN A 224 -13.44 -14.29 1.04
CA ASN A 224 -14.78 -13.95 0.55
C ASN A 224 -15.89 -14.87 1.09
N LEU A 225 -15.60 -15.73 2.07
CA LEU A 225 -16.56 -16.70 2.58
C LEU A 225 -17.78 -16.04 3.26
N GLU A 226 -17.57 -14.89 3.90
CA GLU A 226 -18.61 -14.13 4.60
C GLU A 226 -19.29 -13.08 3.71
N LYS A 227 -18.65 -12.68 2.60
CA LYS A 227 -19.17 -11.68 1.65
C LYS A 227 -19.97 -12.39 0.56
N GLY A 228 -21.30 -12.47 0.72
CA GLY A 228 -22.20 -13.06 -0.29
C GLY A 228 -22.25 -12.26 -1.61
N PHE A 229 -22.61 -12.92 -2.71
CA PHE A 229 -22.80 -12.29 -4.02
C PHE A 229 -23.92 -11.22 -3.95
N LYS A 230 -23.56 -9.94 -4.09
CA LYS A 230 -24.49 -8.80 -4.05
C LYS A 230 -24.90 -8.43 -5.47
N ILE A 231 -26.20 -8.35 -5.71
CA ILE A 231 -26.79 -7.83 -6.96
C ILE A 231 -27.32 -6.43 -6.66
N PRO A 232 -26.95 -5.40 -7.45
CA PRO A 232 -27.52 -4.06 -7.35
C PRO A 232 -29.05 -4.08 -7.37
N ASN A 233 -29.70 -3.20 -6.60
CA ASN A 233 -31.16 -3.21 -6.44
C ASN A 233 -31.91 -2.94 -7.76
N ASP A 234 -31.28 -2.22 -8.70
CA ASP A 234 -31.89 -1.81 -9.96
C ASP A 234 -32.09 -2.98 -10.92
N ILE A 235 -31.17 -3.96 -10.90
CA ILE A 235 -31.16 -5.12 -11.82
C ILE A 235 -31.72 -6.39 -11.14
N LYS A 236 -32.07 -6.30 -9.85
CA LYS A 236 -32.50 -7.46 -9.05
C LYS A 236 -33.75 -8.18 -9.61
N LYS A 237 -34.60 -7.48 -10.36
CA LYS A 237 -35.79 -8.05 -11.00
C LYS A 237 -35.46 -8.84 -12.27
N ASP A 238 -34.34 -8.53 -12.91
CA ASP A 238 -33.92 -9.08 -14.19
C ASP A 238 -32.89 -10.21 -14.01
N VAL A 239 -32.36 -10.41 -12.79
CA VAL A 239 -31.41 -11.48 -12.48
C VAL A 239 -32.08 -12.62 -11.70
N LYS A 240 -32.02 -13.83 -12.26
CA LYS A 240 -32.42 -15.08 -11.59
C LYS A 240 -31.19 -15.82 -11.07
N VAL A 241 -31.08 -15.99 -9.76
CA VAL A 241 -30.01 -16.76 -9.12
C VAL A 241 -30.43 -18.23 -9.02
N ILE A 242 -29.70 -19.10 -9.72
CA ILE A 242 -29.85 -20.55 -9.55
C ILE A 242 -28.89 -20.99 -8.44
N ARG A 243 -29.39 -21.81 -7.51
CA ARG A 243 -28.61 -22.51 -6.49
C ARG A 243 -28.85 -24.00 -6.67
N LYS A 244 -27.79 -24.80 -6.65
CA LYS A 244 -27.91 -26.26 -6.67
C LYS A 244 -28.69 -26.71 -5.42
N LYS A 245 -29.67 -27.59 -5.60
CA LYS A 245 -30.22 -28.36 -4.48
C LYS A 245 -29.08 -29.22 -3.94
N GLU A 246 -28.80 -29.10 -2.64
CA GLU A 246 -27.82 -29.92 -1.95
C GLU A 246 -28.01 -31.39 -2.36
N THR A 247 -26.94 -31.99 -2.86
CA THR A 247 -26.86 -33.44 -3.09
C THR A 247 -27.13 -34.13 -1.75
N ASN A 248 -28.18 -34.94 -1.73
CA ASN A 248 -28.72 -35.64 -0.56
C ASN A 248 -27.62 -36.24 0.33
N ASP A 249 -27.80 -36.14 1.65
CA ASP A 249 -26.98 -36.70 2.74
C ASP A 249 -26.55 -38.17 2.52
N ASP A 250 -27.26 -38.92 1.68
CA ASP A 250 -27.02 -40.33 1.35
C ASP A 250 -25.63 -40.59 0.74
N ASP A 251 -25.08 -39.66 -0.06
CA ASP A 251 -23.76 -39.83 -0.68
C ASP A 251 -22.63 -39.67 0.34
N LEU A 252 -22.80 -38.77 1.31
CA LEU A 252 -21.81 -38.54 2.37
C LEU A 252 -21.74 -39.72 3.35
N GLU A 253 -22.89 -40.33 3.65
CA GLU A 253 -22.95 -41.57 4.44
C GLU A 253 -22.34 -42.77 3.68
N GLN A 254 -22.58 -42.88 2.37
CA GLN A 254 -21.95 -43.91 1.54
C GLN A 254 -20.42 -43.76 1.50
N LEU A 255 -19.89 -42.54 1.39
CA LEU A 255 -18.45 -42.30 1.46
C LEU A 255 -17.89 -42.65 2.86
N LYS A 256 -18.57 -42.24 3.94
CA LYS A 256 -18.15 -42.60 5.31
C LYS A 256 -18.08 -44.11 5.52
N ARG A 257 -19.04 -44.88 4.99
CA ARG A 257 -19.02 -46.36 5.04
C ARG A 257 -17.87 -46.95 4.24
N ARG A 258 -17.56 -46.41 3.05
CA ARG A 258 -16.40 -46.86 2.25
C ARG A 258 -15.06 -46.57 2.92
N PHE A 259 -14.90 -45.41 3.54
CA PHE A 259 -13.68 -45.08 4.29
C PHE A 259 -13.51 -45.91 5.56
N ALA A 260 -14.60 -46.24 6.25
CA ALA A 260 -14.56 -47.14 7.40
C ALA A 260 -14.10 -48.57 7.03
N ALA A 261 -14.48 -49.04 5.84
CA ALA A 261 -14.07 -50.36 5.33
C ALA A 261 -12.59 -50.44 4.91
N LEU A 262 -11.94 -49.30 4.63
CA LEU A 262 -10.52 -49.23 4.29
C LEU A 262 -9.60 -49.11 5.51
N ARG A 263 -10.13 -48.85 6.71
CA ARG A 263 -9.38 -48.94 7.98
C ARG A 263 -9.43 -50.38 8.49
N ARG A 264 -8.75 -51.30 7.82
CA ARG A 264 -8.44 -52.63 8.34
C ARG A 264 -7.03 -53.04 7.98
#